data_AF-A0A5C4VZZ6-F1
#
_entry.id   AF-A0A5C4VZZ6-F1
#
_cell.length_a   1.000
_cell.length_b   1.000
_cell.length_c   1.000
_cell.angle_alpha   90.00
_cell.angle_beta   90.00
_cell.angle_gamma   90.00
#
_symmetry.space_group_name_H-M   'P 1'
#
loop_
_entity.id
_entity.type
_entity.pdbx_description
1 polymer ?
#
loop_
_entity_poly.entity_id
_entity_poly.type
_entity_poly.pdbx_seq_one_letter_code
_entity_poly.pdbx_strand_id
1 'polypeptide(L)'
;MPRRSSVPRCSAGTSVPLPCRTLYRTAYVTSGQTAAARVGGTAGGIHSGMELVRVSSWRVLDDAVSEAGRCDGTEHAHSTLVFRGAARSTYSHMSGLARLDGDYAALESHLIRNFRKYAHRQVPGPTIWDWLALGQHHGLPTRLLDWTFSPLVALHFTTASWPDDDGVLLAVDCAGAHRLLPEPLRASLEAEGALVFTTELLAESAGDLARFDRLGGDEPFLAFFEPPSLDDRVINQSSVLSAFSCVTFQLEQWLEEHPGLWHGWLVPSGVKAEIRQRLDQANITERVLLPGLDGLADWLRRYYSPGGVATGDGGGASMTAGERRHRHEGPMAT
;
A
#
# COMPACT_ATOMS: atom_id res chain seq x y z
N MET A 1 -3.38 -30.84 77.62
CA MET A 1 -4.81 -31.09 77.31
C MET A 1 -5.49 -29.74 77.06
N PRO A 2 -6.56 -29.67 76.26
CA PRO A 2 -6.72 -30.10 74.85
C PRO A 2 -7.19 -28.88 73.98
N ARG A 3 -7.56 -28.92 72.70
CA ARG A 3 -8.16 -29.90 71.75
C ARG A 3 -7.60 -29.56 70.33
N ARG A 4 -7.35 -30.45 69.36
CA ARG A 4 -8.27 -31.27 68.52
C ARG A 4 -9.48 -30.45 68.00
N SER A 5 -9.89 -30.48 66.73
CA SER A 5 -9.48 -31.23 65.52
C SER A 5 -9.67 -30.28 64.29
N SER A 6 -9.71 -30.64 62.99
CA SER A 6 -9.87 -31.93 62.27
C SER A 6 -9.38 -31.82 60.82
N VAL A 7 -9.10 -32.96 60.18
CA VAL A 7 -9.02 -33.11 58.70
C VAL A 7 -10.41 -33.44 58.17
N PRO A 8 -10.75 -33.02 56.94
CA PRO A 8 -11.32 -33.98 56.00
C PRO A 8 -10.55 -34.02 54.67
N ARG A 9 -10.29 -35.23 54.18
CA ARG A 9 -9.95 -35.46 52.78
C ARG A 9 -11.25 -35.43 51.97
N CYS A 10 -11.25 -34.76 50.82
CA CYS A 10 -12.15 -35.12 49.73
C CYS A 10 -11.33 -35.45 48.48
N SER A 11 -11.41 -36.70 48.08
CA SER A 11 -10.93 -37.23 46.81
C SER A 11 -11.96 -37.00 45.71
N ALA A 12 -11.57 -36.45 44.56
CA ALA A 12 -12.16 -36.69 43.23
C ALA A 12 -11.53 -35.73 42.20
N GLY A 13 -10.29 -36.01 41.78
CA GLY A 13 -9.67 -35.35 40.63
C GLY A 13 -9.69 -36.30 39.44
N THR A 14 -10.78 -36.29 38.68
CA THR A 14 -11.02 -37.25 37.58
C THR A 14 -9.93 -37.14 36.51
N SER A 15 -9.33 -38.27 36.16
CA SER A 15 -8.42 -38.38 35.01
C SER A 15 -9.17 -38.07 33.71
N VAL A 16 -8.86 -36.96 33.05
CA VAL A 16 -9.30 -36.67 31.68
C VAL A 16 -8.15 -37.01 30.73
N PRO A 17 -8.38 -37.76 29.63
CA PRO A 17 -7.28 -38.29 28.81
C PRO A 17 -6.77 -37.28 27.78
N LEU A 18 -5.49 -37.40 27.43
CA LEU A 18 -4.92 -36.83 26.22
C LEU A 18 -5.61 -37.39 24.97
N PRO A 19 -6.19 -36.56 24.08
CA PRO A 19 -6.62 -37.00 22.76
C PRO A 19 -5.41 -37.06 21.82
N CYS A 20 -5.03 -38.30 21.52
CA CYS A 20 -4.44 -38.80 20.27
C CYS A 20 -4.03 -37.78 19.19
N ARG A 21 -2.78 -37.91 18.71
CA ARG A 21 -2.34 -37.33 17.42
C ARG A 21 -3.22 -37.86 16.28
N THR A 22 -4.12 -37.01 15.76
CA THR A 22 -4.85 -37.33 14.53
C THR A 22 -4.09 -36.83 13.31
N LEU A 23 -3.55 -37.77 12.53
CA LEU A 23 -2.99 -37.50 11.21
C LEU A 23 -4.12 -37.09 10.24
N TYR A 24 -4.37 -35.80 10.10
CA TYR A 24 -5.32 -35.31 9.10
C TYR A 24 -4.71 -35.33 7.70
N ARG A 25 -5.14 -36.33 6.93
CA ARG A 25 -4.88 -36.46 5.50
C ARG A 25 -6.07 -35.87 4.74
N THR A 26 -5.95 -34.61 4.33
CA THR A 26 -6.94 -33.91 3.50
C THR A 26 -6.33 -33.75 2.10
N ALA A 27 -6.54 -34.69 1.18
CA ALA A 27 -7.70 -34.75 0.30
C ALA A 27 -7.78 -33.53 -0.62
N TYR A 28 -7.11 -33.62 -1.78
CA TYR A 28 -7.25 -32.66 -2.88
C TYR A 28 -8.69 -32.62 -3.36
N VAL A 29 -9.40 -31.52 -3.09
CA VAL A 29 -10.68 -31.21 -3.72
C VAL A 29 -10.40 -30.42 -5.00
N THR A 30 -10.58 -31.07 -6.15
CA THR A 30 -10.58 -30.39 -7.44
C THR A 30 -11.87 -29.59 -7.61
N SER A 31 -11.80 -28.25 -7.57
CA SER A 31 -12.96 -27.39 -7.83
C SER A 31 -12.59 -26.12 -8.62
N GLY A 32 -13.15 -26.01 -9.83
CA GLY A 32 -13.47 -24.74 -10.48
C GLY A 32 -12.31 -23.84 -10.92
N GLN A 33 -11.75 -24.08 -12.10
CA GLN A 33 -10.98 -23.05 -12.82
C GLN A 33 -11.92 -21.90 -13.26
N THR A 34 -11.99 -20.82 -12.50
CA THR A 34 -12.32 -19.50 -13.04
C THR A 34 -11.09 -19.01 -13.82
N ALA A 35 -11.24 -18.88 -15.13
CA ALA A 35 -10.11 -18.68 -16.05
C ALA A 35 -9.55 -17.24 -16.00
N ALA A 36 -8.77 -16.94 -14.96
CA ALA A 36 -7.84 -15.82 -14.98
C ALA A 36 -6.67 -16.16 -15.91
N ALA A 37 -6.55 -15.44 -17.03
CA ALA A 37 -5.52 -15.70 -18.01
C ALA A 37 -4.19 -15.09 -17.54
N ARG A 38 -3.19 -15.95 -17.36
CA ARG A 38 -1.78 -15.56 -17.22
C ARG A 38 -1.28 -14.97 -18.55
N VAL A 39 -0.72 -13.76 -18.52
CA VAL A 39 -0.22 -13.07 -19.71
C VAL A 39 1.28 -12.89 -19.57
N GLY A 40 2.05 -13.69 -20.32
CA GLY A 40 3.45 -13.37 -20.58
C GLY A 40 3.53 -12.12 -21.46
N GLY A 41 4.26 -11.11 -21.01
CA GLY A 41 4.32 -9.81 -21.69
C GLY A 41 5.04 -9.86 -23.04
N THR A 42 4.32 -9.58 -24.13
CA THR A 42 4.92 -9.35 -25.46
C THR A 42 4.40 -8.05 -26.10
N ALA A 43 4.72 -6.90 -25.49
CA ALA A 43 4.69 -5.58 -26.14
C ALA A 43 5.39 -4.51 -25.27
N GLY A 44 6.70 -4.28 -25.48
CA GLY A 44 7.39 -3.00 -25.22
C GLY A 44 7.12 -2.22 -23.91
N GLY A 45 6.80 -2.90 -22.80
CA GLY A 45 6.54 -2.29 -21.49
C GLY A 45 7.59 -2.68 -20.45
N ILE A 46 7.71 -1.87 -19.39
CA ILE A 46 8.78 -1.93 -18.38
C ILE A 46 8.73 -3.22 -17.52
N HIS A 47 7.63 -3.98 -17.57
CA HIS A 47 7.38 -5.19 -16.77
C HIS A 47 8.01 -6.48 -17.35
N SER A 48 9.29 -6.45 -17.74
CA SER A 48 9.97 -7.63 -18.32
C SER A 48 10.40 -8.68 -17.27
N GLY A 49 9.44 -9.13 -16.46
CA GLY A 49 9.65 -10.11 -15.38
C GLY A 49 8.38 -10.40 -14.55
N MET A 50 7.47 -9.43 -14.44
CA MET A 50 6.28 -9.52 -13.59
C MET A 50 5.06 -10.14 -14.30
N GLU A 51 4.67 -11.36 -13.91
CA GLU A 51 3.48 -12.06 -14.44
C GLU A 51 2.18 -11.50 -13.82
N LEU A 52 1.61 -10.45 -14.44
CA LEU A 52 0.34 -9.86 -13.99
C LEU A 52 -0.86 -10.73 -14.37
N VAL A 53 -1.78 -10.93 -13.42
CA VAL A 53 -3.04 -11.67 -13.62
C VAL A 53 -4.05 -10.75 -14.31
N ARG A 54 -4.46 -11.07 -15.54
CA ARG A 54 -5.45 -10.24 -16.26
C ARG A 54 -6.87 -10.52 -15.77
N VAL A 55 -7.54 -9.49 -15.25
CA VAL A 55 -8.95 -9.58 -14.84
C VAL A 55 -9.90 -9.22 -15.98
N SER A 56 -11.10 -9.81 -15.99
CA SER A 56 -12.10 -9.63 -17.07
C SER A 56 -13.40 -8.96 -16.63
N SER A 57 -13.63 -8.82 -15.32
CA SER A 57 -14.78 -8.13 -14.72
C SER A 57 -14.47 -7.77 -13.27
N TRP A 58 -15.32 -6.94 -12.64
CA TRP A 58 -15.30 -6.70 -11.19
C TRP A 58 -15.25 -8.00 -10.40
N ARG A 59 -16.11 -8.97 -10.73
CA ARG A 59 -16.24 -10.21 -9.96
C ARG A 59 -14.96 -11.03 -9.98
N VAL A 60 -14.30 -11.16 -11.13
CA VAL A 60 -13.05 -11.92 -11.26
C VAL A 60 -11.92 -11.25 -10.45
N LEU A 61 -11.91 -9.92 -10.38
CA LEU A 61 -10.98 -9.16 -9.56
C LEU A 61 -11.26 -9.33 -8.06
N ASP A 62 -12.52 -9.21 -7.65
CA ASP A 62 -12.99 -9.35 -6.25
C ASP A 62 -12.72 -10.76 -5.70
N ASP A 63 -13.05 -11.80 -6.50
CA ASP A 63 -12.74 -13.19 -6.19
C ASP A 63 -11.20 -13.41 -6.06
N ALA A 64 -10.39 -12.82 -6.96
CA ALA A 64 -8.93 -13.00 -6.97
C ALA A 64 -8.19 -12.23 -5.85
N VAL A 65 -8.65 -11.02 -5.51
CA VAL A 65 -8.14 -10.26 -4.34
C VAL A 65 -8.52 -10.97 -3.04
N SER A 66 -9.74 -11.51 -2.96
CA SER A 66 -10.20 -12.30 -1.81
C SER A 66 -9.44 -13.61 -1.65
N GLU A 67 -9.03 -14.26 -2.75
CA GLU A 67 -8.16 -15.45 -2.74
C GLU A 67 -6.76 -15.10 -2.24
N ALA A 68 -6.13 -14.06 -2.79
CA ALA A 68 -4.80 -13.61 -2.37
C ALA A 68 -4.76 -13.18 -0.88
N GLY A 69 -5.83 -12.57 -0.38
CA GLY A 69 -5.97 -12.18 1.02
C GLY A 69 -6.35 -13.30 2.00
N ARG A 70 -6.40 -14.58 1.58
CA ARG A 70 -6.69 -15.69 2.50
C ARG A 70 -5.50 -15.99 3.40
N CYS A 71 -5.68 -15.72 4.70
CA CYS A 71 -4.80 -16.23 5.73
C CYS A 71 -5.07 -17.73 5.95
N ASP A 72 -4.29 -18.60 5.31
CA ASP A 72 -4.40 -20.08 5.40
C ASP A 72 -4.15 -20.66 6.83
N GLY A 73 -3.76 -19.81 7.79
CA GLY A 73 -3.81 -20.12 9.20
C GLY A 73 -2.93 -19.22 10.06
N THR A 74 -3.51 -18.73 11.15
CA THR A 74 -2.89 -18.16 12.38
C THR A 74 -2.53 -16.66 12.45
N GLU A 75 -2.57 -16.21 13.71
CA GLU A 75 -2.15 -14.93 14.33
C GLU A 75 -2.93 -13.65 13.99
N HIS A 76 -3.20 -13.32 12.73
CA HIS A 76 -3.82 -12.01 12.40
C HIS A 76 -5.31 -12.12 12.04
N ALA A 77 -6.14 -11.24 12.61
CA ALA A 77 -7.58 -11.14 12.30
C ALA A 77 -7.88 -10.42 10.96
N HIS A 78 -6.84 -9.91 10.30
CA HIS A 78 -6.89 -9.11 9.09
C HIS A 78 -5.84 -9.62 8.09
N SER A 79 -6.06 -9.35 6.81
CA SER A 79 -5.07 -9.63 5.76
C SER A 79 -3.80 -8.81 5.98
N THR A 80 -2.63 -9.41 5.68
CA THR A 80 -1.32 -8.74 5.70
C THR A 80 -1.01 -8.02 4.38
N LEU A 81 -1.96 -8.01 3.43
CA LEU A 81 -1.77 -7.35 2.14
C LEU A 81 -1.99 -5.83 2.23
N VAL A 82 -1.02 -5.08 1.75
CA VAL A 82 -1.15 -3.64 1.44
C VAL A 82 -1.19 -3.44 -0.07
N PHE A 83 -2.05 -2.54 -0.55
CA PHE A 83 -2.39 -2.37 -1.96
C PHE A 83 -1.93 -1.01 -2.51
N ARG A 84 -1.46 -0.98 -3.77
CA ARG A 84 -1.17 0.24 -4.54
C ARG A 84 -1.82 0.14 -5.92
N GLY A 85 -2.42 1.23 -6.40
CA GLY A 85 -3.17 1.25 -7.66
C GLY A 85 -2.61 2.25 -8.67
N ALA A 86 -2.03 1.77 -9.76
CA ALA A 86 -1.51 2.61 -10.84
C ALA A 86 -2.56 2.79 -11.95
N ALA A 87 -2.81 4.04 -12.34
CA ALA A 87 -3.79 4.36 -13.38
C ALA A 87 -3.38 3.85 -14.78
N ARG A 88 -2.08 3.63 -15.01
CA ARG A 88 -1.50 3.06 -16.22
C ARG A 88 -0.61 1.87 -15.91
N SER A 89 -0.74 0.80 -16.68
CA SER A 89 0.16 -0.36 -16.64
C SER A 89 1.57 -0.05 -17.13
N THR A 90 1.78 1.05 -17.86
CA THR A 90 3.11 1.51 -18.30
C THR A 90 3.83 2.40 -17.30
N TYR A 91 3.19 2.79 -16.19
CA TYR A 91 3.89 3.51 -15.11
C TYR A 91 4.83 2.58 -14.37
N SER A 92 6.04 3.09 -14.09
CA SER A 92 6.98 2.48 -13.17
C SER A 92 6.67 2.97 -11.75
N HIS A 93 6.70 2.07 -10.78
CA HIS A 93 6.39 2.29 -9.37
C HIS A 93 7.53 3.00 -8.61
N MET A 94 8.19 3.96 -9.28
CA MET A 94 9.29 4.76 -8.75
C MET A 94 8.79 5.75 -7.69
N SER A 95 9.60 6.00 -6.67
CA SER A 95 9.33 7.05 -5.69
C SER A 95 9.35 8.44 -6.34
N GLY A 96 8.78 9.45 -5.67
CA GLY A 96 8.81 10.83 -6.16
C GLY A 96 10.24 11.37 -6.30
N LEU A 97 11.14 10.93 -5.42
CA LEU A 97 12.57 11.25 -5.45
C LEU A 97 13.30 10.62 -6.64
N ALA A 98 13.04 9.34 -6.95
CA ALA A 98 13.69 8.64 -8.06
C ALA A 98 13.29 9.17 -9.45
N ARG A 99 12.24 10.01 -9.53
CA ARG A 99 11.80 10.72 -10.75
C ARG A 99 12.51 12.06 -10.97
N LEU A 100 13.43 12.46 -10.08
CA LEU A 100 14.25 13.66 -10.27
C LEU A 100 15.47 13.35 -11.15
N ASP A 101 15.81 14.27 -12.05
CA ASP A 101 17.02 14.17 -12.87
C ASP A 101 18.30 14.32 -12.03
N GLY A 102 19.34 13.56 -12.39
CA GLY A 102 20.68 13.64 -11.79
C GLY A 102 20.86 12.76 -10.56
N ASP A 103 21.78 13.15 -9.67
CA ASP A 103 22.06 12.44 -8.41
C ASP A 103 20.99 12.78 -7.35
N TYR A 104 19.80 12.18 -7.51
CA TYR A 104 18.68 12.36 -6.59
C TYR A 104 18.96 11.80 -5.19
N ALA A 105 19.88 10.84 -5.06
CA ALA A 105 20.29 10.29 -3.77
C ALA A 105 21.02 11.36 -2.91
N ALA A 106 21.92 12.13 -3.51
CA ALA A 106 22.54 13.28 -2.83
C ALA A 106 21.51 14.39 -2.48
N LEU A 107 20.48 14.58 -3.31
CA LEU A 107 19.47 15.63 -3.13
C LEU A 107 18.51 15.37 -1.96
N GLU A 108 18.23 14.12 -1.58
CA GLU A 108 17.23 13.79 -0.55
C GLU A 108 17.46 14.54 0.77
N SER A 109 18.70 14.48 1.28
CA SER A 109 19.07 15.14 2.53
C SER A 109 18.87 16.67 2.47
N HIS A 110 19.05 17.26 1.29
CA HIS A 110 18.88 18.69 1.07
C HIS A 110 17.40 19.07 0.95
N LEU A 111 16.60 18.25 0.25
CA LEU A 111 15.15 18.41 0.12
C LEU A 111 14.47 18.38 1.48
N ILE A 112 14.67 17.32 2.28
CA ILE A 112 14.02 17.19 3.59
C ILE A 112 14.49 18.27 4.58
N ARG A 113 15.77 18.62 4.58
CA ARG A 113 16.31 19.71 5.43
C ARG A 113 15.70 21.07 5.07
N ASN A 114 15.59 21.38 3.77
CA ASN A 114 14.99 22.62 3.32
C ASN A 114 13.48 22.64 3.61
N PHE A 115 12.77 21.53 3.37
CA PHE A 115 11.35 21.40 3.70
C PHE A 115 11.10 21.68 5.18
N ARG A 116 11.82 21.01 6.10
CA ARG A 116 11.73 21.25 7.55
C ARG A 116 11.98 22.70 7.95
N LYS A 117 12.94 23.39 7.30
CA LYS A 117 13.25 24.80 7.54
C LYS A 117 12.08 25.73 7.17
N TYR A 118 11.44 25.52 6.03
CA TYR A 118 10.36 26.39 5.56
C TYR A 118 8.99 26.01 6.16
N ALA A 119 8.74 24.73 6.38
CA ALA A 119 7.54 24.20 7.02
C ALA A 119 7.59 24.20 8.57
N HIS A 120 8.48 24.98 9.19
CA HIS A 120 8.70 25.02 10.66
C HIS A 120 7.48 25.36 11.53
N ARG A 121 6.36 25.80 10.93
CA ARG A 121 5.08 26.04 11.63
C ARG A 121 4.22 24.78 11.73
N GLN A 122 4.53 23.75 10.95
CA GLN A 122 3.92 22.44 11.04
C GLN A 122 4.56 21.64 12.17
N VAL A 123 3.77 20.78 12.81
CA VAL A 123 4.22 19.92 13.91
C VAL A 123 3.76 18.49 13.61
N PRO A 124 4.30 17.84 12.57
CA PRO A 124 3.86 16.50 12.17
C PRO A 124 4.26 15.41 13.19
N GLY A 125 5.33 15.66 13.94
CA GLY A 125 5.89 14.77 14.96
C GLY A 125 7.39 15.02 15.16
N PRO A 126 8.02 14.30 16.11
CA PRO A 126 9.44 14.48 16.43
C PRO A 126 10.41 13.75 15.48
N THR A 127 9.94 12.72 14.76
CA THR A 127 10.79 11.79 14.00
C THR A 127 11.07 12.30 12.59
N ILE A 128 12.09 11.73 11.92
CA ILE A 128 12.30 12.01 10.49
C ILE A 128 11.14 11.50 9.61
N TRP A 129 10.48 10.42 10.04
CA TRP A 129 9.40 9.76 9.32
C TRP A 129 8.13 10.61 9.28
N ASP A 130 7.83 11.33 10.35
CA ASP A 130 6.73 12.32 10.39
C ASP A 130 6.94 13.44 9.36
N TRP A 131 8.17 13.94 9.25
CA TRP A 131 8.53 14.98 8.29
C TRP A 131 8.55 14.48 6.85
N LEU A 132 8.91 13.21 6.61
CA LEU A 132 8.83 12.57 5.30
C LEU A 132 7.38 12.32 4.90
N ALA A 133 6.54 11.82 5.80
CA ALA A 133 5.10 11.66 5.58
C ALA A 133 4.41 12.98 5.25
N LEU A 134 4.71 14.05 6.00
CA LEU A 134 4.22 15.41 5.73
C LEU A 134 4.73 15.94 4.37
N GLY A 135 5.99 15.64 4.03
CA GLY A 135 6.56 15.96 2.72
C GLY A 135 5.78 15.29 1.59
N GLN A 136 5.65 13.95 1.64
CA GLN A 136 4.94 13.13 0.67
C GLN A 136 3.49 13.59 0.50
N HIS A 137 2.79 13.84 1.61
CA HIS A 137 1.41 14.32 1.63
C HIS A 137 1.24 15.61 0.78
N HIS A 138 2.18 16.56 0.91
CA HIS A 138 2.21 17.82 0.16
C HIS A 138 2.95 17.75 -1.20
N GLY A 139 3.32 16.56 -1.67
CA GLY A 139 3.96 16.38 -2.99
C GLY A 139 5.45 16.72 -3.03
N LEU A 140 6.15 16.76 -1.89
CA LEU A 140 7.61 16.76 -1.87
C LEU A 140 8.11 15.45 -2.50
N PRO A 141 9.11 15.47 -3.42
CA PRO A 141 9.68 14.24 -3.95
C PRO A 141 10.50 13.52 -2.85
N THR A 142 9.90 12.53 -2.20
CA THR A 142 10.55 11.67 -1.19
C THR A 142 10.80 10.27 -1.75
N ARG A 143 11.63 9.47 -1.05
CA ARG A 143 11.81 8.03 -1.36
C ARG A 143 10.59 7.15 -1.04
N LEU A 144 9.54 7.72 -0.45
CA LEU A 144 8.39 6.96 0.01
C LEU A 144 7.48 6.52 -1.14
N LEU A 145 6.82 5.38 -0.92
CA LEU A 145 5.72 4.88 -1.75
C LEU A 145 4.45 4.77 -0.91
N ASP A 146 3.34 5.23 -1.47
CA ASP A 146 2.01 5.16 -0.87
C ASP A 146 1.33 3.81 -1.16
N TRP A 147 0.68 3.28 -0.13
CA TRP A 147 -0.10 2.06 -0.12
C TRP A 147 -1.36 2.28 0.73
N THR A 148 -2.24 1.29 0.76
CA THR A 148 -3.44 1.28 1.62
C THR A 148 -3.81 -0.16 1.98
N PHE A 149 -4.35 -0.38 3.18
CA PHE A 149 -4.96 -1.66 3.52
C PHE A 149 -6.27 -1.94 2.75
N SER A 150 -6.85 -0.93 2.09
CA SER A 150 -8.12 -1.06 1.38
C SER A 150 -7.91 -1.30 -0.13
N PRO A 151 -8.22 -2.50 -0.66
CA PRO A 151 -8.16 -2.74 -2.11
C PRO A 151 -9.12 -1.82 -2.89
N LEU A 152 -10.21 -1.37 -2.27
CA LEU A 152 -11.15 -0.42 -2.89
C LEU A 152 -10.53 0.97 -3.07
N VAL A 153 -9.75 1.43 -2.08
CA VAL A 153 -9.02 2.71 -2.17
C VAL A 153 -7.90 2.60 -3.22
N ALA A 154 -7.16 1.50 -3.26
CA ALA A 154 -6.17 1.28 -4.32
C ALA A 154 -6.83 1.25 -5.71
N LEU A 155 -7.96 0.56 -5.87
CA LEU A 155 -8.71 0.54 -7.13
C LEU A 155 -9.27 1.91 -7.54
N HIS A 156 -9.52 2.82 -6.58
CA HIS A 156 -9.83 4.21 -6.91
C HIS A 156 -8.68 4.89 -7.66
N PHE A 157 -7.42 4.62 -7.30
CA PHE A 157 -6.26 5.17 -8.01
C PHE A 157 -5.98 4.43 -9.32
N THR A 158 -6.15 3.09 -9.36
CA THR A 158 -6.12 2.28 -10.60
C THR A 158 -7.10 2.78 -11.67
N THR A 159 -8.17 3.46 -11.26
CA THR A 159 -9.24 3.98 -12.13
C THR A 159 -9.33 5.51 -12.15
N ALA A 160 -8.31 6.24 -11.67
CA ALA A 160 -8.24 7.71 -11.66
C ALA A 160 -8.31 8.32 -13.08
N SER A 161 -7.74 7.63 -14.06
CA SER A 161 -7.73 8.02 -15.46
C SER A 161 -8.69 7.16 -16.27
N TRP A 162 -9.78 7.76 -16.74
CA TRP A 162 -10.67 7.21 -17.78
C TRP A 162 -10.20 7.72 -19.16
N PRO A 163 -10.30 6.95 -20.27
CA PRO A 163 -10.68 5.54 -20.35
C PRO A 163 -9.69 4.61 -21.10
N ASP A 164 -8.61 5.11 -21.72
CA ASP A 164 -7.95 4.38 -22.83
C ASP A 164 -6.88 3.36 -22.40
N ASP A 165 -6.15 3.63 -21.31
CA ASP A 165 -5.04 2.79 -20.86
C ASP A 165 -5.50 1.68 -19.90
N ASP A 166 -4.85 0.52 -19.94
CA ASP A 166 -4.97 -0.51 -18.89
C ASP A 166 -4.35 0.01 -17.57
N GLY A 167 -4.91 -0.34 -16.41
CA GLY A 167 -4.38 -0.01 -15.09
C GLY A 167 -3.79 -1.25 -14.39
N VAL A 168 -3.14 -1.04 -13.24
CA VAL A 168 -2.61 -2.12 -12.40
C VAL A 168 -3.07 -1.94 -10.96
N LEU A 169 -3.52 -3.04 -10.34
CA LEU A 169 -3.59 -3.18 -8.90
C LEU A 169 -2.44 -4.08 -8.45
N LEU A 170 -1.63 -3.61 -7.51
CA LEU A 170 -0.54 -4.34 -6.89
C LEU A 170 -0.86 -4.56 -5.41
N ALA A 171 -0.47 -5.69 -4.85
CA ALA A 171 -0.49 -5.98 -3.42
C ALA A 171 0.82 -6.60 -2.96
N VAL A 172 1.25 -6.31 -1.73
CA VAL A 172 2.43 -6.89 -1.08
C VAL A 172 2.06 -7.42 0.31
N ASP A 173 2.53 -8.61 0.68
CA ASP A 173 2.49 -9.14 2.06
C ASP A 173 3.47 -8.33 2.91
N CYS A 174 2.97 -7.33 3.64
CA CYS A 174 3.84 -6.46 4.46
C CYS A 174 4.49 -7.24 5.61
N ALA A 175 3.76 -8.18 6.24
CA ALA A 175 4.34 -9.09 7.23
C ALA A 175 5.45 -9.96 6.61
N GLY A 176 5.29 -10.36 5.35
CA GLY A 176 6.30 -11.09 4.59
C GLY A 176 7.53 -10.29 4.24
N ALA A 177 7.37 -9.05 3.81
CA ALA A 177 8.49 -8.11 3.69
C ALA A 177 9.18 -7.91 5.06
N HIS A 178 8.41 -7.87 6.15
CA HIS A 178 8.96 -7.64 7.50
C HIS A 178 9.71 -8.84 8.09
N ARG A 179 9.40 -10.07 7.64
CA ARG A 179 10.23 -11.26 7.93
C ARG A 179 11.66 -11.16 7.36
N LEU A 180 11.89 -10.28 6.37
CA LEU A 180 13.19 -10.03 5.74
C LEU A 180 13.95 -8.84 6.36
N LEU A 181 13.39 -8.17 7.38
CA LEU A 181 14.04 -7.01 7.98
C LEU A 181 15.27 -7.39 8.82
N PRO A 182 16.27 -6.50 8.91
CA PRO A 182 17.36 -6.59 9.87
C PRO A 182 16.83 -6.78 11.31
N GLU A 183 17.57 -7.54 12.12
CA GLU A 183 17.16 -7.95 13.47
C GLU A 183 16.66 -6.80 14.36
N PRO A 184 17.30 -5.61 14.41
CA PRO A 184 16.82 -4.51 15.28
C PRO A 184 15.46 -3.93 14.87
N LEU A 185 15.04 -4.11 13.61
CA LEU A 185 13.73 -3.67 13.12
C LEU A 185 12.68 -4.77 13.31
N ARG A 186 13.04 -6.02 12.99
CA ARG A 186 12.15 -7.17 13.18
C ARG A 186 11.83 -7.40 14.65
N ALA A 187 12.81 -7.27 15.55
CA ALA A 187 12.61 -7.41 16.99
C ALA A 187 11.66 -6.36 17.58
N SER A 188 11.70 -5.11 17.08
CA SER A 188 10.76 -4.05 17.50
C SER A 188 9.31 -4.38 17.12
N LEU A 189 9.07 -4.90 15.91
CA LEU A 189 7.72 -5.34 15.49
C LEU A 189 7.23 -6.55 16.30
N GLU A 190 8.10 -7.55 16.49
CA GLU A 190 7.80 -8.76 17.27
C GLU A 190 7.50 -8.45 18.75
N ALA A 191 8.17 -7.44 19.32
CA ALA A 191 7.94 -7.00 20.70
C ALA A 191 6.64 -6.20 20.89
N GLU A 192 6.28 -5.35 19.93
CA GLU A 192 5.03 -4.56 19.96
C GLU A 192 3.80 -5.39 19.52
N GLY A 193 4.01 -6.45 18.74
CA GLY A 193 2.94 -7.22 18.11
C GLY A 193 2.28 -6.47 16.94
N ALA A 194 3.02 -5.59 16.28
CA ALA A 194 2.52 -4.71 15.23
C ALA A 194 2.71 -5.30 13.82
N LEU A 195 1.71 -5.13 12.95
CA LEU A 195 1.76 -5.55 11.54
C LEU A 195 2.63 -4.61 10.68
N VAL A 196 2.70 -3.34 11.06
CA VAL A 196 3.51 -2.29 10.43
C VAL A 196 4.03 -1.33 11.50
N PHE A 197 5.11 -0.60 11.22
CA PHE A 197 5.65 0.35 12.20
C PHE A 197 4.76 1.57 12.38
N THR A 198 4.75 2.18 13.57
CA THR A 198 4.49 3.63 13.68
C THR A 198 5.76 4.41 13.35
N THR A 199 5.65 5.72 13.13
CA THR A 199 6.84 6.56 12.90
C THR A 199 7.78 6.59 14.10
N GLU A 200 7.26 6.51 15.32
CA GLU A 200 8.05 6.39 16.55
C GLU A 200 8.78 5.04 16.64
N LEU A 201 8.08 3.92 16.45
CA LEU A 201 8.67 2.57 16.53
C LEU A 201 9.79 2.41 15.50
N LEU A 202 9.59 2.92 14.28
CA LEU A 202 10.62 2.93 13.25
C LEU A 202 11.82 3.81 13.65
N ALA A 203 11.59 4.93 14.35
CA ALA A 203 12.64 5.85 14.76
C ALA A 203 13.55 5.30 15.88
N GLU A 204 13.11 4.33 16.68
CA GLU A 204 13.96 3.70 17.71
C GLU A 204 15.21 3.05 17.10
N SER A 205 14.98 2.25 16.07
CA SER A 205 16.02 1.57 15.30
C SER A 205 16.56 2.42 14.14
N ALA A 206 15.78 3.37 13.61
CA ALA A 206 16.13 4.19 12.45
C ALA A 206 15.73 5.67 12.59
N GLY A 207 16.24 6.35 13.61
CA GLY A 207 15.92 7.77 13.90
C GLY A 207 16.37 8.81 12.86
N ASP A 208 17.21 8.42 11.90
CA ASP A 208 17.60 9.21 10.74
C ASP A 208 17.79 8.31 9.51
N LEU A 209 17.70 8.89 8.31
CA LEU A 209 17.83 8.16 7.04
C LEU A 209 19.20 7.48 6.89
N ALA A 210 20.29 8.09 7.34
CA ALA A 210 21.61 7.46 7.24
C ALA A 210 21.73 6.24 8.17
N ARG A 211 21.03 6.22 9.32
CA ARG A 211 20.91 5.04 10.18
C ARG A 211 20.02 3.97 9.55
N PHE A 212 18.91 4.35 8.92
CA PHE A 212 18.05 3.44 8.17
C PHE A 212 18.83 2.73 7.05
N ASP A 213 19.59 3.49 6.27
CA ASP A 213 20.35 2.96 5.14
C ASP A 213 21.45 2.00 5.60
N ARG A 214 22.15 2.33 6.70
CA ARG A 214 23.15 1.45 7.32
C ARG A 214 22.60 0.13 7.87
N LEU A 215 21.29 0.03 8.14
CA LEU A 215 20.70 -1.24 8.60
C LEU A 215 20.58 -2.26 7.46
N GLY A 216 20.49 -1.82 6.20
CA GLY A 216 20.43 -2.73 5.04
C GLY A 216 21.80 -3.31 4.67
N GLY A 217 22.87 -2.52 4.85
CA GLY A 217 24.20 -2.93 4.43
C GLY A 217 24.23 -3.16 2.92
N ASP A 218 24.56 -4.39 2.50
CA ASP A 218 24.60 -4.79 1.09
C ASP A 218 23.25 -5.34 0.57
N GLU A 219 22.26 -5.58 1.44
CA GLU A 219 20.94 -6.15 1.10
C GLU A 219 19.82 -5.13 1.39
N PRO A 220 19.29 -4.42 0.37
CA PRO A 220 18.19 -3.48 0.54
C PRO A 220 16.91 -4.17 1.05
N PHE A 221 16.22 -3.53 2.00
CA PHE A 221 14.97 -4.02 2.57
C PHE A 221 13.85 -3.00 2.40
N LEU A 222 12.60 -3.48 2.48
CA LEU A 222 11.38 -2.69 2.39
C LEU A 222 10.67 -2.63 3.74
N ALA A 223 10.67 -1.47 4.40
CA ALA A 223 9.87 -1.23 5.60
C ALA A 223 8.51 -0.62 5.23
N PHE A 224 7.47 -0.98 5.98
CA PHE A 224 6.11 -0.42 5.85
C PHE A 224 5.70 0.19 7.19
N PHE A 225 5.16 1.40 7.17
CA PHE A 225 4.79 2.15 8.36
C PHE A 225 3.52 2.98 8.15
N GLU A 226 2.77 3.22 9.22
CA GLU A 226 1.63 4.13 9.19
C GLU A 226 2.12 5.58 9.32
N PRO A 227 1.71 6.50 8.43
CA PRO A 227 1.90 7.93 8.65
C PRO A 227 1.12 8.40 9.89
N PRO A 228 1.58 9.44 10.60
CA PRO A 228 0.74 10.12 11.58
C PRO A 228 -0.54 10.65 10.93
N SER A 229 -1.61 10.77 11.71
CA SER A 229 -2.90 11.35 11.29
C SER A 229 -2.79 12.87 11.06
N LEU A 230 -2.08 13.27 10.00
CA LEU A 230 -1.82 14.66 9.64
C LEU A 230 -3.10 15.41 9.24
N ASP A 231 -4.02 14.73 8.57
CA ASP A 231 -5.30 15.25 8.12
C ASP A 231 -6.32 14.14 7.81
N ASP A 232 -7.54 14.56 7.44
CA ASP A 232 -8.63 13.66 7.05
C ASP A 232 -8.30 12.81 5.81
N ARG A 233 -7.42 13.28 4.91
CA ARG A 233 -7.04 12.54 3.69
C ARG A 233 -6.24 11.28 4.05
N VAL A 234 -5.26 11.38 4.94
CA VAL A 234 -4.47 10.23 5.41
C VAL A 234 -5.38 9.18 6.05
N ILE A 235 -6.35 9.62 6.86
CA ILE A 235 -7.32 8.76 7.54
C ILE A 235 -8.25 8.08 6.52
N ASN A 236 -8.88 8.85 5.63
CA ASN A 236 -9.88 8.34 4.69
C ASN A 236 -9.31 7.41 3.62
N GLN A 237 -7.99 7.47 3.36
CA GLN A 237 -7.30 6.56 2.45
C GLN A 237 -6.80 5.27 3.14
N SER A 238 -6.88 5.18 4.48
CA SER A 238 -6.24 4.11 5.26
C SER A 238 -4.78 3.92 4.84
N SER A 239 -4.05 5.04 4.76
CA SER A 239 -2.73 5.12 4.15
C SER A 239 -1.69 4.31 4.91
N VAL A 240 -0.86 3.60 4.16
CA VAL A 240 0.40 3.00 4.61
C VAL A 240 1.50 3.58 3.73
N LEU A 241 2.67 3.85 4.29
CA LEU A 241 3.85 4.28 3.55
C LEU A 241 4.90 3.18 3.57
N SER A 242 5.74 3.11 2.54
CA SER A 242 6.90 2.23 2.53
C SER A 242 8.18 2.97 2.16
N ALA A 243 9.32 2.48 2.65
CA ALA A 243 10.64 3.02 2.36
C ALA A 243 11.65 1.90 2.11
N PHE A 244 12.47 2.05 1.07
CA PHE A 244 13.66 1.23 0.86
C PHE A 244 14.86 1.80 1.62
N SER A 245 15.68 0.94 2.22
CA SER A 245 16.95 1.32 2.85
C SER A 245 18.05 1.72 1.86
N CYS A 246 17.82 1.55 0.55
CA CYS A 246 18.67 2.08 -0.50
C CYS A 246 17.85 3.02 -1.39
N VAL A 247 18.26 4.30 -1.51
CA VAL A 247 17.53 5.34 -2.26
C VAL A 247 17.34 4.99 -3.75
N THR A 248 18.33 4.33 -4.34
CA THR A 248 18.36 4.00 -5.77
C THR A 248 17.71 2.66 -6.09
N PHE A 249 17.41 1.84 -5.09
CA PHE A 249 16.75 0.54 -5.26
C PHE A 249 15.25 0.75 -5.48
N GLN A 250 14.69 0.07 -6.49
CA GLN A 250 13.31 0.29 -6.94
C GLN A 250 12.37 -0.87 -6.58
N LEU A 251 11.07 -0.59 -6.56
CA LEU A 251 10.07 -1.59 -6.18
C LEU A 251 10.08 -2.79 -7.11
N GLU A 252 10.19 -2.58 -8.43
CA GLU A 252 10.22 -3.64 -9.44
C GLU A 252 11.34 -4.66 -9.18
N GLN A 253 12.54 -4.20 -8.81
CA GLN A 253 13.68 -5.07 -8.47
C GLN A 253 13.35 -5.94 -7.26
N TRP A 254 12.79 -5.33 -6.19
CA TRP A 254 12.36 -6.07 -5.01
C TRP A 254 11.28 -7.11 -5.32
N LEU A 255 10.32 -6.80 -6.20
CA LEU A 255 9.25 -7.72 -6.60
C LEU A 255 9.78 -8.88 -7.45
N GLU A 256 10.75 -8.65 -8.33
CA GLU A 256 11.43 -9.70 -9.10
C GLU A 256 12.22 -10.67 -8.19
N GLU A 257 12.87 -10.15 -7.16
CA GLU A 257 13.59 -10.95 -6.16
C GLU A 257 12.66 -11.74 -5.21
N HIS A 258 11.44 -11.25 -4.97
CA HIS A 258 10.51 -11.79 -3.97
C HIS A 258 9.14 -12.21 -4.53
N PRO A 259 9.06 -13.08 -5.55
CA PRO A 259 7.81 -13.43 -6.25
C PRO A 259 6.74 -14.14 -5.39
N GLY A 260 7.10 -14.57 -4.18
CA GLY A 260 6.16 -15.15 -3.21
C GLY A 260 5.54 -14.14 -2.23
N LEU A 261 5.90 -12.86 -2.30
CA LEU A 261 5.47 -11.82 -1.36
C LEU A 261 4.53 -10.76 -1.98
N TRP A 262 4.12 -10.94 -3.24
CA TRP A 262 3.26 -9.95 -3.92
C TRP A 262 2.26 -10.59 -4.89
N HIS A 263 1.23 -9.82 -5.23
CA HIS A 263 0.24 -10.16 -6.24
C HIS A 263 -0.02 -8.94 -7.13
N GLY A 264 -0.17 -9.15 -8.45
CA GLY A 264 -0.45 -8.07 -9.38
C GLY A 264 -1.57 -8.44 -10.34
N TRP A 265 -2.52 -7.52 -10.52
CA TRP A 265 -3.66 -7.66 -11.42
C TRP A 265 -3.64 -6.57 -12.48
N LEU A 266 -3.57 -6.98 -13.75
CA LEU A 266 -3.77 -6.09 -14.88
C LEU A 266 -5.28 -5.85 -15.02
N VAL A 267 -5.71 -4.60 -14.84
CA VAL A 267 -7.09 -4.13 -14.94
C VAL A 267 -7.30 -3.50 -16.32
N PRO A 268 -7.94 -4.19 -17.28
CA PRO A 268 -8.08 -3.66 -18.63
C PRO A 268 -8.95 -2.39 -18.65
N SER A 269 -8.65 -1.48 -19.57
CA SER A 269 -9.40 -0.23 -19.80
C SER A 269 -10.92 -0.43 -19.78
N GLY A 270 -11.42 -1.43 -20.52
CA GLY A 270 -12.84 -1.79 -20.59
C GLY A 270 -13.49 -2.26 -19.29
N VAL A 271 -12.72 -2.66 -18.27
CA VAL A 271 -13.23 -3.09 -16.95
C VAL A 271 -13.27 -1.92 -15.94
N LYS A 272 -12.49 -0.85 -16.17
CA LYS A 272 -12.40 0.31 -15.25
C LYS A 272 -13.76 0.97 -14.97
N ALA A 273 -14.65 1.02 -15.96
CA ALA A 273 -15.99 1.59 -15.82
C ALA A 273 -16.88 0.77 -14.85
N GLU A 274 -16.81 -0.56 -14.92
CA GLU A 274 -17.52 -1.45 -13.99
C GLU A 274 -17.00 -1.27 -12.56
N ILE A 275 -15.67 -1.32 -12.39
CA ILE A 275 -15.01 -1.10 -11.08
C ILE A 275 -15.45 0.24 -10.49
N ARG A 276 -15.44 1.32 -11.28
CA ARG A 276 -15.85 2.65 -10.83
C ARG A 276 -17.30 2.71 -10.35
N GLN A 277 -18.22 2.03 -11.04
CA GLN A 277 -19.60 1.94 -10.60
C GLN A 277 -19.73 1.25 -9.23
N ARG A 278 -18.90 0.24 -8.94
CA ARG A 278 -18.86 -0.43 -7.63
C ARG A 278 -18.25 0.45 -6.54
N LEU A 279 -17.17 1.17 -6.85
CA LEU A 279 -16.56 2.13 -5.92
C LEU A 279 -17.53 3.26 -5.55
N ASP A 280 -18.27 3.81 -6.51
CA ASP A 280 -19.32 4.81 -6.25
C ASP A 280 -20.46 4.24 -5.38
N GLN A 281 -20.88 2.99 -5.62
CA GLN A 281 -21.87 2.28 -4.78
C GLN A 281 -21.37 2.08 -3.33
N ALA A 282 -20.06 1.88 -3.15
CA ALA A 282 -19.40 1.79 -1.84
C ALA A 282 -19.00 3.15 -1.24
N ASN A 283 -19.38 4.28 -1.87
CA ASN A 283 -19.01 5.65 -1.50
C ASN A 283 -17.49 5.94 -1.52
N ILE A 284 -16.68 5.11 -2.18
CA ILE A 284 -15.23 5.28 -2.39
C ILE A 284 -14.97 6.29 -3.52
N THR A 285 -15.20 7.56 -3.19
CA THR A 285 -15.30 8.70 -4.11
C THR A 285 -14.22 9.75 -3.84
N GLU A 286 -13.92 10.60 -4.83
CA GLU A 286 -12.90 11.65 -4.73
C GLU A 286 -13.20 12.60 -3.56
N ARG A 287 -14.47 12.98 -3.38
CA ARG A 287 -14.93 13.82 -2.26
C ARG A 287 -14.75 13.20 -0.86
N VAL A 288 -14.53 11.88 -0.77
CA VAL A 288 -14.26 11.16 0.50
C VAL A 288 -12.76 10.97 0.66
N LEU A 289 -12.08 10.45 -0.37
CA LEU A 289 -10.65 10.16 -0.31
C LEU A 289 -9.76 11.41 -0.41
N LEU A 290 -10.27 12.51 -0.95
CA LEU A 290 -9.59 13.80 -1.09
C LEU A 290 -10.51 14.89 -0.50
N PRO A 291 -10.58 15.03 0.83
CA PRO A 291 -11.43 16.03 1.48
C PRO A 291 -11.13 17.45 1.02
N GLY A 292 -12.16 18.31 1.01
CA GLY A 292 -12.08 19.70 0.57
C GLY A 292 -12.67 19.95 -0.82
N LEU A 293 -12.44 21.15 -1.34
CA LEU A 293 -13.10 21.63 -2.57
C LEU A 293 -12.57 20.95 -3.84
N ASP A 294 -11.30 20.54 -3.87
CA ASP A 294 -10.71 19.91 -5.06
C ASP A 294 -11.31 18.52 -5.31
N GLY A 295 -11.33 17.63 -4.31
CA GLY A 295 -11.97 16.31 -4.43
C GLY A 295 -13.48 16.38 -4.61
N LEU A 296 -14.15 17.40 -4.05
CA LEU A 296 -15.56 17.68 -4.34
C LEU A 296 -15.77 18.08 -5.81
N ALA A 297 -14.94 18.99 -6.35
CA ALA A 297 -15.03 19.44 -7.73
C ALA A 297 -14.71 18.31 -8.72
N ASP A 298 -13.74 17.46 -8.40
CA ASP A 298 -13.37 16.30 -9.21
C ASP A 298 -14.46 15.23 -9.22
N TRP A 299 -15.04 14.93 -8.04
CA TRP A 299 -16.21 14.04 -7.93
C TRP A 299 -17.40 14.57 -8.74
N LEU A 300 -17.76 15.86 -8.58
CA LEU A 300 -18.85 16.49 -9.33
C LEU A 300 -18.59 16.44 -10.84
N ARG A 301 -17.37 16.77 -11.27
CA ARG A 301 -17.00 16.74 -12.69
C ARG A 301 -17.16 15.35 -13.28
N ARG A 302 -16.71 14.30 -12.58
CA ARG A 302 -16.88 12.91 -13.03
C ARG A 302 -18.33 12.47 -13.03
N TYR A 303 -19.04 12.68 -11.92
CA TYR A 303 -20.41 12.22 -11.71
C TYR A 303 -21.41 12.82 -12.72
N TYR A 304 -21.23 14.09 -13.08
CA TYR A 304 -22.08 14.80 -14.04
C TYR A 304 -21.54 14.83 -15.49
N SER A 305 -20.45 14.12 -15.81
CA SER A 305 -19.90 14.00 -17.18
C SER A 305 -19.93 12.55 -17.70
N PRO A 306 -21.11 11.94 -17.91
CA PRO A 306 -21.20 10.58 -18.45
C PRO A 306 -20.65 10.52 -19.89
N GLY A 307 -19.65 9.67 -20.12
CA GLY A 307 -19.05 9.46 -21.45
C GLY A 307 -17.79 10.27 -21.76
N GLY A 308 -17.26 11.00 -20.78
CA GLY A 308 -16.01 11.77 -20.91
C GLY A 308 -16.26 13.25 -21.13
N VAL A 309 -15.41 14.09 -20.52
CA VAL A 309 -15.38 15.52 -20.83
C VAL A 309 -14.80 15.64 -22.23
N ALA A 310 -15.61 16.07 -23.20
CA ALA A 310 -15.10 16.44 -24.51
C ALA A 310 -13.98 17.49 -24.30
N THR A 311 -12.77 17.19 -24.77
CA THR A 311 -11.67 18.16 -24.82
C THR A 311 -12.00 19.18 -25.90
N GLY A 312 -12.88 20.12 -25.55
CA GLY A 312 -13.38 21.15 -26.44
C GLY A 312 -12.27 22.09 -26.84
N ASP A 313 -11.72 21.87 -28.04
CA ASP A 313 -10.91 22.84 -28.74
C ASP A 313 -11.85 23.97 -29.24
N GLY A 314 -12.16 24.92 -28.34
CA GLY A 314 -13.25 25.87 -28.55
C GLY A 314 -13.40 26.88 -27.40
N GLY A 315 -12.88 28.09 -27.62
CA GLY A 315 -12.68 29.11 -26.59
C GLY A 315 -13.90 29.58 -25.78
N GLY A 316 -13.65 29.79 -24.49
CA GLY A 316 -14.48 30.55 -23.56
C GLY A 316 -13.57 31.33 -22.60
N ALA A 317 -13.56 32.66 -22.71
CA ALA A 317 -12.47 33.47 -22.19
C ALA A 317 -12.51 33.72 -20.67
N SER A 318 -11.37 33.55 -19.99
CA SER A 318 -10.73 34.66 -19.25
C SER A 318 -9.27 34.35 -18.82
N MET A 319 -8.31 35.04 -19.44
CA MET A 319 -7.06 35.55 -18.83
C MET A 319 -6.30 34.62 -17.86
N THR A 320 -5.34 33.78 -18.27
CA THR A 320 -3.99 34.19 -18.73
C THR A 320 -3.23 32.97 -19.32
N ALA A 321 -2.24 33.23 -20.18
CA ALA A 321 -1.49 32.17 -20.87
C ALA A 321 -0.27 31.71 -20.06
N GLY A 322 -0.04 30.39 -20.02
CA GLY A 322 1.14 29.80 -19.39
C GLY A 322 0.93 28.34 -19.01
N GLU A 323 1.47 27.45 -19.85
CA GLU A 323 1.78 26.03 -19.54
C GLU A 323 0.61 25.05 -19.32
N ARG A 324 0.85 23.81 -19.77
CA ARG A 324 -0.04 22.68 -19.50
C ARG A 324 0.03 22.42 -18.00
N ARG A 325 -1.07 22.65 -17.27
CA ARG A 325 -1.23 22.04 -15.94
C ARG A 325 -1.12 20.53 -16.10
N HIS A 326 0.02 19.97 -15.72
CA HIS A 326 0.08 18.58 -15.27
C HIS A 326 -1.05 18.42 -14.25
N ARG A 327 -1.95 17.47 -14.48
CA ARG A 327 -2.81 17.02 -13.38
C ARG A 327 -1.84 16.55 -12.31
N HIS A 328 -1.93 17.14 -11.11
CA HIS A 328 -1.24 16.60 -9.96
C HIS A 328 -1.98 15.31 -9.58
N GLU A 329 -1.69 14.24 -10.32
CA GLU A 329 -1.93 12.88 -9.87
C GLU A 329 -1.27 12.80 -8.49
N GLY A 330 -2.09 12.57 -7.45
CA GLY A 330 -1.58 12.46 -6.08
C GLY A 330 -0.57 11.31 -6.00
N PRO A 331 0.31 11.26 -4.99
CA PRO A 331 1.43 10.32 -4.94
C PRO A 331 1.04 8.81 -4.95
N MET A 332 -0.24 8.48 -4.72
CA MET A 332 -0.87 7.18 -4.96
C MET A 332 -1.08 6.80 -6.44
N ALA A 333 -1.26 7.78 -7.34
CA ALA A 333 -1.73 7.58 -8.72
C ALA A 333 -0.61 7.57 -9.79
N THR A 334 0.61 7.95 -9.41
CA THR A 334 1.81 8.04 -10.26
C THR A 334 2.73 6.83 -10.17
#